data_AF-A0A7K2JB14-F1
#
_entry.id   AF-A0A7K2JB14-F1
#
_cell.length_a   1.000
_cell.length_b   1.000
_cell.length_c   1.000
_cell.angle_alpha   90.00
_cell.angle_beta   90.00
_cell.angle_gamma   90.00
#
_symmetry.space_group_name_H-M   'P 1'
#
loop_
_entity.id
_entity.type
_entity.pdbx_description
1 polymer ?
#
loop_
_entity_poly.entity_id
_entity_poly.type
_entity_poly.pdbx_seq_one_letter_code
_entity_poly.pdbx_strand_id
1 'polypeptide(L)'
;PGDDEQVVLSDPAGGRYGRLVLREGRVRAGVLVGLPRAVATVGRLHAEDRPAPPDRLALLLGNDEEYANSAELPDTAVVCQCNNVTKKDLHEACRQGARDLAAVAAATRATTGCGSCTALVRRICESAAAS
;
A
#
# COMPACT_ATOMS: atom_id res chain seq x y z
N PRO A 1 -25.48 -18.35 7.65
CA PRO A 1 -24.95 -17.08 7.09
C PRO A 1 -24.49 -16.19 8.24
N GLY A 2 -23.17 -16.01 8.41
CA GLY A 2 -22.63 -15.14 9.46
C GLY A 2 -22.99 -13.67 9.20
N ASP A 3 -23.26 -12.92 10.26
CA ASP A 3 -23.52 -11.48 10.18
C ASP A 3 -22.29 -10.75 9.66
N ASP A 4 -22.54 -9.73 8.83
CA ASP A 4 -21.48 -8.85 8.33
C ASP A 4 -21.12 -7.80 9.37
N GLU A 5 -19.83 -7.72 9.71
CA GLU A 5 -19.27 -6.63 10.48
C GLU A 5 -19.16 -5.39 9.60
N GLN A 6 -19.67 -4.25 10.08
CA GLN A 6 -19.54 -2.98 9.39
C GLN A 6 -18.71 -2.00 10.22
N VAL A 7 -17.72 -1.39 9.57
CA VAL A 7 -16.83 -0.41 10.18
C VAL A 7 -16.95 0.88 9.40
N VAL A 8 -17.25 1.99 10.09
CA VAL A 8 -17.45 3.30 9.46
C VAL A 8 -16.57 4.34 10.14
N LEU A 9 -15.85 5.12 9.33
CA LEU A 9 -15.15 6.34 9.70
C LEU A 9 -15.74 7.50 8.89
N SER A 10 -16.14 8.57 9.57
CA SER A 10 -16.62 9.81 8.95
C SER A 10 -15.89 10.99 9.58
N ASP A 11 -15.12 11.70 8.76
CA ASP A 11 -14.49 12.97 9.12
C ASP A 11 -14.70 13.97 7.97
N PRO A 12 -15.86 14.65 7.95
CA PRO A 12 -16.18 15.62 6.92
C PRO A 12 -15.23 16.83 6.91
N ALA A 13 -14.74 17.26 8.07
CA ALA A 13 -13.82 18.39 8.18
C ALA A 13 -12.47 18.09 7.50
N GLY A 14 -12.00 16.85 7.62
CA GLY A 14 -10.82 16.37 6.89
C GLY A 14 -11.08 15.85 5.48
N GLY A 15 -12.35 15.84 5.01
CA GLY A 15 -12.72 15.28 3.71
C GLY A 15 -12.52 13.76 3.61
N ARG A 16 -12.63 13.03 4.74
CA ARG A 16 -12.37 11.59 4.84
C ARG A 16 -13.65 10.82 5.14
N TYR A 17 -13.85 9.73 4.42
CA TYR A 17 -14.93 8.78 4.67
C TYR A 17 -14.47 7.37 4.34
N GLY A 18 -14.78 6.42 5.22
CA GLY A 18 -14.49 5.00 5.02
C GLY A 18 -15.64 4.16 5.53
N ARG A 19 -16.11 3.21 4.72
CA ARG A 19 -17.02 2.15 5.15
C ARG A 19 -16.50 0.81 4.65
N LEU A 20 -16.32 -0.15 5.55
CA LEU A 20 -15.95 -1.53 5.24
C LEU A 20 -17.08 -2.47 5.61
N VAL A 21 -17.24 -3.52 4.82
CA VAL A 21 -18.07 -4.69 5.13
C VAL A 21 -17.13 -5.88 5.24
N LEU A 22 -17.05 -6.48 6.42
CA LEU A 22 -16.25 -7.67 6.67
C LEU A 22 -17.14 -8.87 6.95
N ARG A 23 -16.75 -10.02 6.41
CA ARG A 23 -17.36 -11.32 6.73
C ARG A 23 -16.25 -12.26 7.18
N GLU A 24 -16.41 -12.83 8.37
CA GLU A 24 -15.38 -13.71 8.98
C GLU A 24 -14.02 -13.01 9.06
N GLY A 25 -14.02 -11.71 9.36
CA GLY A 25 -12.81 -10.88 9.45
C GLY A 25 -12.13 -10.55 8.11
N ARG A 26 -12.72 -10.89 6.95
CA ARG A 26 -12.17 -10.58 5.62
C ARG A 26 -12.97 -9.48 4.93
N VAL A 27 -12.30 -8.62 4.16
CA VAL A 27 -12.94 -7.49 3.46
C VAL A 27 -13.75 -7.99 2.27
N ARG A 28 -15.06 -7.80 2.30
CA ARG A 28 -15.99 -8.17 1.22
C ARG A 28 -16.40 -6.98 0.36
N ALA A 29 -16.50 -5.80 0.95
CA ALA A 29 -16.74 -4.56 0.23
C ALA A 29 -16.18 -3.36 1.01
N GLY A 30 -15.92 -2.27 0.30
CA GLY A 30 -15.54 -1.01 0.94
C GLY A 30 -15.70 0.21 0.05
N VAL A 31 -16.02 1.34 0.68
CA VAL A 31 -15.98 2.68 0.05
C VAL A 31 -15.04 3.53 0.88
N LEU A 32 -13.99 4.04 0.27
CA LEU A 32 -12.98 4.87 0.94
C LEU A 32 -12.71 6.13 0.12
N VAL A 33 -12.80 7.28 0.76
CA VAL A 33 -12.64 8.62 0.19
C VAL A 33 -11.70 9.41 1.09
N GLY A 34 -10.69 10.07 0.51
CA GLY A 34 -9.71 10.83 1.28
C GLY A 34 -8.77 9.97 2.16
N LEU A 35 -8.76 8.65 1.98
CA LEU A 35 -7.98 7.69 2.79
C LEU A 35 -7.00 6.88 1.93
N PRO A 36 -6.03 7.50 1.23
CA PRO A 36 -5.24 6.84 0.20
C PRO A 36 -4.42 5.65 0.71
N ARG A 37 -3.90 5.72 1.95
CA ARG A 37 -3.16 4.60 2.57
C ARG A 37 -4.08 3.43 2.87
N ALA A 38 -5.25 3.69 3.47
CA ALA A 38 -6.23 2.65 3.74
C ALA A 38 -6.77 2.03 2.45
N VAL A 39 -6.97 2.81 1.38
CA VAL A 39 -7.35 2.27 0.05
C VAL A 39 -6.36 1.22 -0.42
N ALA A 40 -5.05 1.50 -0.31
CA ALA A 40 -4.01 0.54 -0.71
C ALA A 40 -4.05 -0.73 0.14
N THR A 41 -4.08 -0.60 1.47
CA THR A 41 -4.09 -1.76 2.38
C THR A 41 -5.37 -2.59 2.24
N VAL A 42 -6.54 -1.94 2.24
CA VAL A 42 -7.84 -2.61 2.09
C VAL A 42 -7.96 -3.30 0.73
N GLY A 43 -7.52 -2.64 -0.34
CA GLY A 43 -7.51 -3.23 -1.68
C GLY A 43 -6.67 -4.51 -1.74
N ARG A 44 -5.50 -4.51 -1.07
CA ARG A 44 -4.66 -5.72 -0.95
C ARG A 44 -5.34 -6.83 -0.15
N LEU A 45 -5.87 -6.50 1.04
CA LEU A 45 -6.58 -7.47 1.89
C LEU A 45 -7.75 -8.13 1.15
N HIS A 46 -8.47 -7.35 0.33
CA HIS A 46 -9.55 -7.84 -0.50
C HIS A 46 -9.05 -8.74 -1.65
N ALA A 47 -8.05 -8.27 -2.41
CA ALA A 47 -7.52 -9.01 -3.57
C ALA A 47 -6.87 -10.35 -3.18
N GLU A 48 -6.21 -10.40 -2.02
CA GLU A 48 -5.54 -11.59 -1.49
C GLU A 48 -6.47 -12.45 -0.61
N ASP A 49 -7.74 -12.05 -0.45
CA ASP A 49 -8.70 -12.61 0.52
C ASP A 49 -8.06 -12.85 1.91
N ARG A 50 -7.30 -11.88 2.43
CA ARG A 50 -6.61 -11.99 3.73
C ARG A 50 -7.47 -11.50 4.89
N PRO A 51 -7.27 -12.04 6.11
CA PRO A 51 -7.92 -11.49 7.30
C PRO A 51 -7.45 -10.05 7.55
N ALA A 52 -8.40 -9.16 7.83
CA ALA A 52 -8.10 -7.82 8.26
C ALA A 52 -7.55 -7.81 9.70
N PRO A 53 -6.63 -6.90 10.03
CA PRO A 53 -6.11 -6.74 11.39
C PRO A 53 -7.24 -6.40 12.38
N PRO A 54 -7.11 -6.80 13.65
CA PRO A 54 -8.18 -6.65 14.65
C PRO A 54 -8.55 -5.18 14.89
N ASP A 55 -7.59 -4.26 14.83
CA ASP A 55 -7.84 -2.83 14.92
C ASP A 55 -8.36 -2.29 13.58
N ARG A 56 -9.69 -2.27 13.45
CA ARG A 56 -10.38 -1.81 12.24
C ARG A 56 -10.25 -0.31 12.00
N LEU A 57 -10.12 0.46 13.08
CA LEU A 57 -9.98 1.91 12.98
C LEU A 57 -8.57 2.28 12.48
N ALA A 58 -7.54 1.63 13.02
CA ALA A 58 -6.16 1.76 12.52
C ALA A 58 -6.07 1.36 11.03
N LEU A 59 -6.76 0.29 10.62
CA LEU A 59 -6.87 -0.10 9.21
C LEU A 59 -7.47 1.02 8.35
N LEU A 60 -8.59 1.62 8.79
CA LEU A 60 -9.24 2.74 8.07
C LEU A 60 -8.39 4.01 8.04
N LEU A 61 -7.48 4.20 9.00
CA LEU A 61 -6.51 5.29 9.00
C LEU A 61 -5.25 4.98 8.18
N GLY A 62 -5.06 3.72 7.74
CA GLY A 62 -3.88 3.28 7.02
C GLY A 62 -2.62 3.20 7.89
N ASN A 63 -2.80 2.97 9.19
CA ASN A 63 -1.73 2.80 10.19
C ASN A 63 -1.38 1.32 10.42
N ASP A 64 -1.40 0.54 9.35
CA ASP A 64 -0.92 -0.84 9.33
C ASP A 64 0.62 -0.84 9.46
N GLU A 65 1.13 -1.47 10.52
CA GLU A 65 2.57 -1.58 10.81
C GLU A 65 3.29 -2.61 9.92
N GLU A 66 2.59 -3.33 9.04
CA GLU A 66 3.12 -4.46 8.27
C GLU A 66 3.85 -4.05 6.97
N TYR A 67 4.18 -2.76 6.80
CA TYR A 67 4.94 -2.27 5.65
C TYR A 67 6.33 -1.77 6.02
N ALA A 68 7.15 -2.63 6.64
CA ALA A 68 8.49 -2.24 7.06
C ALA A 68 9.64 -3.23 6.78
N ASN A 69 9.41 -4.43 6.25
CA ASN A 69 10.53 -5.37 6.04
C ASN A 69 10.76 -5.76 4.58
N SER A 70 11.95 -5.46 4.08
CA SER A 70 12.40 -5.85 2.74
C SER A 70 13.93 -5.98 2.70
N ALA A 71 14.42 -7.15 3.10
CA ALA A 71 15.75 -7.60 2.70
C ALA A 71 15.69 -8.69 1.62
N GLU A 72 14.55 -9.37 1.42
CA GLU A 72 14.45 -10.57 0.58
C GLU A 72 13.17 -10.62 -0.28
N LEU A 73 12.77 -9.50 -0.89
CA LEU A 73 11.68 -9.55 -1.86
C LEU A 73 12.17 -10.14 -3.20
N PRO A 74 11.43 -11.08 -3.83
CA PRO A 74 11.73 -11.51 -5.19
C PRO A 74 11.52 -10.36 -6.18
N ASP A 75 12.17 -10.43 -7.33
CA ASP A 75 12.11 -9.38 -8.37
C ASP A 75 10.68 -9.13 -8.87
N THR A 76 9.82 -10.14 -8.86
CA THR A 76 8.40 -10.06 -9.25
C THR A 76 7.50 -9.45 -8.18
N ALA A 77 8.00 -9.19 -6.97
CA ALA A 77 7.18 -8.63 -5.90
C ALA A 77 6.74 -7.20 -6.25
N VAL A 78 5.43 -6.95 -6.18
CA VAL A 78 4.86 -5.61 -6.34
C VAL A 78 5.21 -4.77 -5.10
N VAL A 79 6.00 -3.73 -5.31
CA VAL A 79 6.43 -2.79 -4.27
C VAL A 79 5.46 -1.60 -4.17
N CYS A 80 4.99 -1.08 -5.32
CA CYS A 80 4.00 -0.01 -5.37
C CYS A 80 2.68 -0.55 -5.91
N GLN A 81 1.74 -0.86 -5.01
CA GLN A 81 0.43 -1.38 -5.39
C GLN A 81 -0.37 -0.40 -6.28
N CYS A 82 -0.30 0.90 -5.99
CA CYS A 82 -1.07 1.91 -6.73
C CYS A 82 -0.69 2.00 -8.22
N ASN A 83 0.59 1.80 -8.53
CA ASN A 83 1.12 1.94 -9.89
C ASN A 83 1.63 0.62 -10.46
N ASN A 84 1.37 -0.49 -9.76
CA ASN A 84 1.82 -1.84 -10.10
C ASN A 84 3.32 -1.93 -10.42
N VAL A 85 4.16 -1.27 -9.61
CA VAL A 85 5.62 -1.25 -9.79
C VAL A 85 6.25 -2.37 -8.97
N THR A 86 7.03 -3.23 -9.61
CA THR A 86 7.75 -4.34 -8.98
C THR A 86 9.14 -3.96 -8.49
N LYS A 87 9.77 -4.82 -7.69
CA LYS A 87 11.19 -4.66 -7.31
C LYS A 87 12.09 -4.61 -8.53
N LYS A 88 11.84 -5.46 -9.53
CA LYS A 88 12.59 -5.46 -10.80
C LYS A 88 12.56 -4.10 -11.49
N ASP A 89 11.38 -3.50 -11.59
CA ASP A 89 11.21 -2.18 -12.24
C ASP A 89 12.02 -1.10 -11.53
N LEU A 90 12.07 -1.14 -10.19
CA LEU A 90 12.89 -0.22 -9.40
C LEU A 90 14.39 -0.45 -9.61
N HIS A 91 14.84 -1.70 -9.62
CA HIS A 91 16.24 -2.04 -9.91
C HIS A 91 16.66 -1.58 -11.31
N GLU A 92 15.79 -1.79 -12.31
CA GLU A 92 16.02 -1.36 -13.67
C GLU A 92 16.12 0.18 -13.77
N ALA A 93 15.20 0.91 -13.13
CA ALA A 93 15.26 2.36 -13.06
C ALA A 93 16.57 2.86 -12.42
N CYS A 94 17.03 2.23 -11.34
CA CYS A 94 18.30 2.57 -10.69
C CYS A 94 19.51 2.28 -11.59
N ARG A 95 19.52 1.14 -12.30
CA ARG A 95 20.56 0.79 -13.28
C ARG A 95 20.61 1.78 -14.44
N GLN A 96 19.46 2.35 -14.82
CA GLN A 96 19.35 3.39 -15.85
C GLN A 96 19.69 4.80 -15.33
N GLY A 97 20.06 4.94 -14.06
CA GLY A 97 20.58 6.19 -13.49
C GLY A 97 19.63 6.93 -12.55
N ALA A 98 18.48 6.37 -12.18
CA ALA A 98 17.64 6.98 -11.15
C ALA A 98 18.31 6.89 -9.77
N ARG A 99 18.71 8.03 -9.19
CA ARG A 99 19.45 8.13 -7.91
C ARG A 99 18.67 8.77 -6.77
N ASP A 100 17.48 9.27 -7.03
CA ASP A 100 16.59 9.83 -6.02
C ASP A 100 15.12 9.44 -6.28
N LEU A 101 14.25 9.72 -5.31
CA LEU A 101 12.82 9.39 -5.43
C LEU A 101 12.13 10.12 -6.59
N ALA A 102 12.60 11.31 -6.97
CA ALA A 102 11.99 12.06 -8.06
C ALA A 102 12.29 11.41 -9.41
N ALA A 103 13.54 10.98 -9.64
CA ALA A 103 13.96 10.24 -10.82
C ALA A 103 13.28 8.86 -10.89
N VAL A 104 13.17 8.16 -9.75
CA VAL A 104 12.46 6.88 -9.69
C VAL A 104 10.97 7.05 -10.00
N ALA A 105 10.34 8.08 -9.44
CA ALA A 105 8.94 8.42 -9.72
C ALA A 105 8.74 8.79 -11.20
N ALA A 106 9.67 9.54 -11.81
CA ALA A 106 9.60 9.86 -13.23
C ALA A 106 9.72 8.61 -14.12
N ALA A 107 10.57 7.66 -13.76
CA ALA A 107 10.81 6.44 -14.53
C ALA A 107 9.71 5.37 -14.35
N THR A 108 9.16 5.22 -13.15
CA THR A 108 8.29 4.08 -12.80
C THR A 108 6.89 4.47 -12.31
N ARG A 109 6.68 5.75 -11.98
CA ARG A 109 5.53 6.26 -11.21
C ARG A 109 5.41 5.68 -9.81
N ALA A 110 6.39 4.94 -9.29
CA ALA A 110 6.39 4.57 -7.88
C ALA A 110 6.28 5.83 -7.00
N THR A 111 5.64 5.72 -5.84
CA THR A 111 5.42 6.79 -4.85
C THR A 111 4.43 7.90 -5.22
N THR A 112 3.94 7.97 -6.47
CA THR A 112 3.00 9.02 -6.91
C THR A 112 1.52 8.73 -6.61
N GLY A 113 1.23 7.60 -5.96
CA GLY A 113 -0.12 7.17 -5.57
C GLY A 113 -0.41 7.47 -4.10
N CYS A 114 -0.57 6.43 -3.29
CA CYS A 114 -0.85 6.56 -1.86
C CYS A 114 0.38 6.88 -0.98
N GLY A 115 1.59 6.75 -1.54
CA GLY A 115 2.85 6.96 -0.83
C GLY A 115 3.22 5.90 0.22
N SER A 116 2.46 4.80 0.37
CA SER A 116 2.79 3.76 1.37
C SER A 116 4.12 3.05 1.05
N CYS A 117 4.47 2.94 -0.23
CA CYS A 117 5.70 2.29 -0.65
C CYS A 117 6.95 3.17 -0.54
N THR A 118 6.84 4.46 -0.17
CA THR A 118 7.96 5.42 -0.29
C THR A 118 9.20 5.01 0.52
N ALA A 119 9.02 4.55 1.75
CA ALA A 119 10.14 4.09 2.59
C ALA A 119 10.82 2.84 2.01
N LEU A 120 10.02 1.90 1.49
CA LEU A 120 10.47 0.68 0.85
C LEU A 120 11.24 0.96 -0.45
N VAL A 121 10.68 1.81 -1.32
CA VAL A 121 11.32 2.25 -2.57
C VAL A 121 12.68 2.87 -2.27
N ARG A 122 12.77 3.75 -1.26
CA ARG A 122 14.04 4.38 -0.87
C ARG A 122 15.11 3.33 -0.52
N ARG A 123 14.79 2.36 0.36
CA ARG A 123 15.73 1.30 0.75
C ARG A 123 16.19 0.44 -0.44
N ILE A 124 15.27 0.07 -1.32
CA ILE A 124 15.61 -0.70 -2.54
C ILE A 124 16.59 0.09 -3.41
N CYS A 125 16.34 1.38 -3.63
CA CYS A 125 17.21 2.23 -4.45
C CYS A 125 18.59 2.43 -3.82
N GLU A 126 18.66 2.59 -2.49
CA GLU A 126 19.92 2.66 -1.74
C GLU A 126 20.73 1.37 -1.88
N SER A 127 20.09 0.20 -1.78
CA SER A 127 20.76 -1.10 -1.92
C SER A 127 21.27 -1.36 -3.35
N ALA A 128 20.52 -0.93 -4.37
CA ALA A 128 20.91 -1.05 -5.77
C ALA A 128 22.07 -0.12 -6.16
N ALA A 129 22.31 0.96 -5.41
CA ALA A 129 23.44 1.85 -5.63
C ALA A 129 24.76 1.34 -5.00
N ALA A 130 24.68 0.38 -4.08
CA ALA A 130 25.83 -0.22 -3.41
C ALA A 130 26.36 -1.49 -4.10
N SER A 131 25.71 -1.95 -5.17
CA SER A 131 26.07 -3.12 -6.00
C SER A 131 26.50 -2.69 -7.39
#